data_AF-A0A9W9NVS6-F1
#
_entry.id   AF-A0A9W9NVS6-F1
#
_cell.length_a   1.000
_cell.length_b   1.000
_cell.length_c   1.000
_cell.angle_alpha   90.00
_cell.angle_beta   90.00
_cell.angle_gamma   90.00
#
_symmetry.space_group_name_H-M   'P 1'
#
loop_
_entity.id
_entity.type
_entity.pdbx_description
1 polymer ?
#
loop_
_entity_poly.entity_id
_entity_poly.type
_entity_poly.pdbx_seq_one_letter_code
_entity_poly.pdbx_strand_id
1 'polypeptide(L)'
;MNHQRKPFDRKRKKAKVERNKSSGHDDVLLADVDKLLRPKSTEDQANGEKTAPTLPERFTEMDVTITMLSSTGDGLAYDQDLNHVFVVPFTVPGDKARVKVVRHEQSHHYSMTDFLSVIEPGPTRDDSLIKCQYFSKCSGCQLQMMSYEDQLAHKRRIVEKAYANFSGLVPHLVPAIEETFPSPLQFGYRTKLTPHFAQGGKPKMDEEGNPLPKEVPPIGFTYKNRKMDMDIEDCPLGTDIVRRGLKSERKRVAENIASYKKGATLLMRESTTRIAKDTPGAKSKVKYIPGLVPAKGSDSGDLITIEEDDYTVEKRCVTDNNATSVEYIDDYIFSNKAGGFFQNNNSILSGFTEYIRSKVFPPGNDQDAQPIKYLLDAYSGSGLFTITLSPLFKSSLGVDVAGDSIVCARDNARANDLPNTGFAAADAAVLFKDVPYPPDQTLLVIDPPRKGCSDDFLQQLLDYRPRRVVYVSCNVHTQARDVAVMVQGDEKRNIRYEIESIRGFDFFPQTGHVEGVAILNRATFPEKSK
;
A
#
# COMPACT_ATOMS: atom_id res chain seq x y z
N MET A 1 -48.75 -5.49 53.11
CA MET A 1 -47.88 -4.35 53.49
C MET A 1 -46.78 -4.21 52.46
N ASN A 2 -46.65 -3.01 51.94
CA ASN A 2 -45.67 -2.57 50.94
C ASN A 2 -44.24 -3.02 51.26
N HIS A 3 -43.47 -3.39 50.22
CA HIS A 3 -42.17 -2.74 50.03
C HIS A 3 -41.78 -2.60 48.55
N GLN A 4 -41.65 -1.33 48.19
CA GLN A 4 -41.29 -0.80 46.89
C GLN A 4 -39.88 -1.21 46.46
N ARG A 5 -39.72 -1.52 45.17
CA ARG A 5 -38.43 -1.52 44.47
C ARG A 5 -37.92 -0.08 44.38
N LYS A 6 -36.75 0.21 44.96
CA LYS A 6 -35.96 1.42 44.63
C LYS A 6 -34.99 1.09 43.49
N PRO A 7 -34.89 1.90 42.43
CA PRO A 7 -33.89 1.71 41.38
C PRO A 7 -32.52 2.22 41.85
N PHE A 8 -31.49 1.39 41.70
CA PHE A 8 -30.10 1.78 41.92
C PHE A 8 -29.62 2.64 40.74
N ASP A 9 -29.55 3.94 40.97
CA ASP A 9 -28.99 4.94 40.06
C ASP A 9 -27.46 4.80 40.03
N ARG A 10 -26.93 4.17 38.98
CA ARG A 10 -25.48 4.03 38.76
C ARG A 10 -25.04 5.06 37.72
N LYS A 11 -24.82 6.30 38.18
CA LYS A 11 -24.14 7.36 37.44
C LYS A 11 -22.84 6.83 36.82
N ARG A 12 -22.85 6.58 35.50
CA ARG A 12 -21.64 6.36 34.71
C ARG A 12 -20.86 7.66 34.65
N LYS A 13 -19.82 7.80 35.47
CA LYS A 13 -18.75 8.79 35.24
C LYS A 13 -18.20 8.55 33.83
N LYS A 14 -18.38 9.52 32.93
CA LYS A 14 -17.68 9.56 31.63
C LYS A 14 -16.18 9.69 31.91
N ALA A 15 -15.47 8.56 31.87
CA ALA A 15 -14.02 8.58 31.76
C ALA A 15 -13.69 9.15 30.37
N LYS A 16 -12.87 10.20 30.34
CA LYS A 16 -12.29 10.78 29.13
C LYS A 16 -11.36 9.70 28.57
N VAL A 17 -11.82 8.99 27.53
CA VAL A 17 -11.00 7.99 26.84
C VAL A 17 -9.95 8.77 26.06
N GLU A 18 -8.70 8.78 26.55
CA GLU A 18 -7.55 9.06 25.70
C GLU A 18 -7.54 7.98 24.62
N ARG A 19 -7.95 8.35 23.41
CA ARG A 19 -7.91 7.46 22.25
C ARG A 19 -6.45 7.35 21.82
N ASN A 20 -5.87 6.16 21.91
CA ASN A 20 -4.75 5.80 21.06
C ASN A 20 -5.21 6.04 19.62
N LYS A 21 -4.62 7.04 18.94
CA LYS A 21 -4.88 7.26 17.52
C LYS A 21 -4.50 5.98 16.78
N SER A 22 -5.50 5.24 16.29
CA SER A 22 -5.24 4.27 15.25
C SER A 22 -4.80 5.03 13.99
N SER A 23 -4.04 4.35 13.13
CA SER A 23 -3.52 4.87 11.87
C SER A 23 -4.27 4.24 10.69
N GLY A 24 -5.55 3.89 10.92
CA GLY A 24 -6.42 3.30 9.92
C GLY A 24 -6.91 4.34 8.91
N HIS A 25 -7.52 3.87 7.83
CA HIS A 25 -8.07 4.74 6.78
C HIS A 25 -9.00 5.84 7.33
N ASP A 26 -9.86 5.48 8.30
CA ASP A 26 -10.81 6.42 8.90
C ASP A 26 -10.12 7.49 9.76
N ASP A 27 -9.02 7.15 10.44
CA ASP A 27 -8.25 8.11 11.25
C ASP A 27 -7.48 9.10 10.37
N VAL A 28 -6.99 8.64 9.22
CA VAL A 28 -6.32 9.47 8.21
C VAL A 28 -7.29 10.50 7.65
N LEU A 29 -8.47 10.05 7.22
CA LEU A 29 -9.53 10.94 6.75
C LEU A 29 -9.97 11.91 7.86
N LEU A 30 -10.15 11.43 9.08
CA LEU A 30 -10.54 12.25 10.22
C LEU A 30 -9.50 13.34 10.52
N ALA A 31 -8.20 13.04 10.43
CA ALA A 31 -7.16 14.04 10.64
C ALA A 31 -7.22 15.18 9.60
N ASP A 32 -7.58 14.87 8.35
CA ASP A 32 -7.79 15.88 7.31
C ASP A 32 -9.08 16.67 7.51
N VAL A 33 -10.17 16.01 7.91
CA VAL A 33 -11.46 16.66 8.28
C VAL A 33 -11.25 17.62 9.45
N ASP A 34 -10.62 17.17 10.54
CA ASP A 34 -10.35 18.00 11.71
C ASP A 34 -9.48 19.20 11.35
N LYS A 35 -8.46 19.01 10.51
CA LYS A 35 -7.58 20.11 10.05
C LYS A 35 -8.36 21.12 9.22
N LEU A 36 -9.28 20.65 8.38
CA LEU A 36 -10.15 21.52 7.60
C LEU A 36 -11.08 22.32 8.52
N LEU A 37 -11.65 21.73 9.57
CA LEU A 37 -12.55 22.43 10.50
C LEU A 37 -11.84 23.37 11.50
N ARG A 38 -10.54 23.17 11.78
CA ARG A 38 -9.76 23.95 12.79
C ARG A 38 -9.76 25.48 12.63
N PRO A 39 -9.65 26.09 11.43
CA PRO A 39 -9.55 27.53 11.25
C PRO A 39 -10.68 28.34 11.90
N LYS A 40 -11.87 27.74 12.13
CA LYS A 40 -13.00 28.40 12.79
C LYS A 40 -13.14 28.15 14.28
N SER A 41 -12.55 27.07 14.81
CA SER A 41 -12.66 26.75 16.24
C SER A 41 -11.98 27.77 17.17
N THR A 42 -11.05 28.59 16.64
CA THR A 42 -10.36 29.66 17.37
C THR A 42 -11.10 31.00 17.33
N GLU A 43 -11.96 31.25 16.34
CA GLU A 43 -12.79 32.47 16.28
C GLU A 43 -14.15 32.27 16.98
N ASP A 44 -14.78 31.09 16.82
CA ASP A 44 -16.10 30.80 17.43
C ASP A 44 -16.01 30.47 18.94
N GLN A 45 -14.83 30.16 19.49
CA GLN A 45 -14.67 29.99 20.93
C GLN A 45 -14.75 31.31 21.72
N ALA A 46 -14.78 32.46 21.04
CA ALA A 46 -14.94 33.76 21.66
C ALA A 46 -16.42 34.18 21.85
N ASN A 47 -17.40 33.54 21.19
CA ASN A 47 -18.82 33.91 21.29
C ASN A 47 -19.78 32.74 21.01
N GLY A 48 -20.47 32.23 22.05
CA GLY A 48 -21.83 31.68 21.93
C GLY A 48 -22.03 30.26 21.38
N GLU A 49 -23.20 29.69 21.70
CA GLU A 49 -23.66 28.30 21.50
C GLU A 49 -23.25 27.60 20.19
N LYS A 50 -22.68 26.38 20.32
CA LYS A 50 -22.54 25.44 19.19
C LYS A 50 -23.92 24.96 18.74
N THR A 51 -24.49 25.60 17.72
CA THR A 51 -25.61 25.03 16.98
C THR A 51 -25.14 23.78 16.23
N ALA A 52 -25.85 22.67 16.42
CA ALA A 52 -25.57 21.44 15.67
C ALA A 52 -25.85 21.71 14.17
N PRO A 53 -25.01 21.20 13.24
CA PRO A 53 -25.26 21.37 11.82
C PRO A 53 -26.62 20.80 11.43
N THR A 54 -27.37 21.55 10.62
CA THR A 54 -28.60 21.04 10.02
C THR A 54 -28.23 20.14 8.85
N LEU A 55 -28.02 18.86 9.14
CA LEU A 55 -27.58 17.90 8.14
C LEU A 55 -28.69 17.62 7.11
N PRO A 56 -28.37 17.55 5.81
CA PRO A 56 -29.33 17.16 4.78
C PRO A 56 -29.84 15.73 5.01
N GLU A 57 -31.04 15.43 4.53
CA GLU A 57 -31.57 14.07 4.59
C GLU A 57 -30.69 13.08 3.83
N ARG A 58 -30.73 11.81 4.24
CA ARG A 58 -30.01 10.76 3.52
C ARG A 58 -30.60 10.63 2.12
N PHE A 59 -29.72 10.44 1.15
CA PHE A 59 -30.00 10.37 -0.28
C PHE A 59 -30.41 11.69 -0.93
N THR A 60 -30.35 12.82 -0.22
CA THR A 60 -30.45 14.13 -0.84
C THR A 60 -29.32 14.32 -1.84
N GLU A 61 -29.68 14.79 -3.03
CA GLU A 61 -28.74 15.28 -4.04
C GLU A 61 -28.50 16.77 -3.85
N MET A 62 -27.24 17.18 -3.88
CA MET A 62 -26.86 18.58 -3.65
C MET A 62 -25.59 18.93 -4.43
N ASP A 63 -25.36 20.24 -4.57
CA ASP A 63 -24.13 20.78 -5.14
C ASP A 63 -23.16 21.15 -4.03
N VAL A 64 -21.90 20.76 -4.20
CA VAL A 64 -20.82 21.11 -3.28
C VAL A 64 -19.61 21.60 -4.05
N THR A 65 -18.86 22.53 -3.47
CA THR A 65 -17.58 23.00 -4.01
C THR A 65 -16.44 22.40 -3.21
N ILE A 66 -15.53 21.71 -3.90
CA ILE A 66 -14.45 20.98 -3.27
C ILE A 66 -13.36 21.95 -2.83
N THR A 67 -13.01 21.91 -1.56
CA THR A 67 -12.03 22.80 -0.93
C THR A 67 -10.63 22.22 -0.96
N MET A 68 -10.48 20.92 -0.69
CA MET A 68 -9.19 20.25 -0.65
C MET A 68 -9.29 18.77 -1.02
N LEU A 69 -8.14 18.17 -1.31
CA LEU A 69 -8.01 16.71 -1.49
C LEU A 69 -7.48 16.09 -0.20
N SER A 70 -8.20 15.11 0.34
CA SER A 70 -7.78 14.33 1.51
C SER A 70 -6.64 13.37 1.17
N SER A 71 -5.96 12.88 2.20
CA SER A 71 -4.87 11.91 2.05
C SER A 71 -5.36 10.53 1.61
N THR A 72 -6.67 10.28 1.62
CA THR A 72 -7.29 9.07 1.07
C THR A 72 -7.65 9.20 -0.41
N GLY A 73 -7.39 10.36 -1.01
CA GLY A 73 -7.69 10.65 -2.42
C GLY A 73 -9.14 11.05 -2.70
N ASP A 74 -9.93 11.36 -1.67
CA ASP A 74 -11.30 11.88 -1.81
C ASP A 74 -11.31 13.41 -1.58
N GLY A 75 -12.10 14.14 -2.36
CA GLY A 75 -12.32 15.58 -2.17
C GLY A 75 -13.07 15.87 -0.87
N LEU A 76 -12.77 17.00 -0.24
CA LEU A 76 -13.45 17.49 0.95
C LEU A 76 -14.12 18.83 0.63
N ALA A 77 -15.41 18.94 0.90
CA ALA A 77 -16.19 20.16 0.78
C ALA A 77 -16.79 20.54 2.13
N TYR A 78 -16.88 21.83 2.43
CA TYR A 78 -17.64 22.28 3.58
C TYR A 78 -19.14 22.23 3.31
N ASP A 79 -19.91 22.10 4.40
CA ASP A 79 -21.31 22.51 4.43
C ASP A 79 -21.45 24.04 4.53
N GLN A 80 -22.66 24.56 4.34
CA GLN A 80 -22.97 26.01 4.32
C GLN A 80 -22.50 26.73 5.59
N ASP A 81 -22.66 26.08 6.75
CA ASP A 81 -22.28 26.62 8.06
C ASP A 81 -20.78 26.44 8.38
N LEU A 82 -20.02 25.79 7.48
CA LEU A 82 -18.57 25.52 7.61
C LEU A 82 -18.18 24.73 8.88
N ASN A 83 -19.13 23.99 9.47
CA ASN A 83 -18.96 23.19 10.69
C ASN A 83 -19.09 21.66 10.45
N HIS A 84 -19.27 21.26 9.20
CA HIS A 84 -19.40 19.87 8.76
C HIS A 84 -18.74 19.68 7.40
N VAL A 85 -18.20 18.48 7.12
CA VAL A 85 -17.48 18.17 5.88
C VAL A 85 -18.18 17.09 5.06
N PHE A 86 -18.33 17.28 3.76
CA PHE A 86 -18.72 16.24 2.81
C PHE A 86 -17.47 15.62 2.17
N VAL A 87 -17.38 14.30 2.26
CA VAL A 87 -16.31 13.49 1.64
C VAL A 87 -16.82 13.01 0.28
N VAL A 88 -16.21 13.55 -0.77
CA VAL A 88 -16.67 13.47 -2.15
C VAL A 88 -15.64 12.72 -3.01
N PRO A 89 -15.92 11.47 -3.43
CA PRO A 89 -15.01 10.73 -4.30
C PRO A 89 -14.85 11.35 -5.69
N PHE A 90 -13.71 11.07 -6.34
CA PHE A 90 -13.45 11.39 -7.76
C PHE A 90 -13.49 12.88 -8.12
N THR A 91 -13.18 13.73 -7.16
CA THR A 91 -13.12 15.18 -7.33
C THR A 91 -11.80 15.75 -6.82
N VAL A 92 -11.47 16.95 -7.29
CA VAL A 92 -10.25 17.70 -6.92
C VAL A 92 -10.60 19.11 -6.43
N PRO A 93 -9.68 19.83 -5.76
CA PRO A 93 -9.93 21.17 -5.27
C PRO A 93 -10.40 22.10 -6.40
N GLY A 94 -11.45 22.88 -6.13
CA GLY A 94 -12.09 23.78 -7.09
C GLY A 94 -13.24 23.16 -7.88
N ASP A 95 -13.40 21.83 -7.92
CA ASP A 95 -14.55 21.20 -8.57
C ASP A 95 -15.86 21.68 -7.92
N LYS A 96 -16.86 22.03 -8.73
CA LYS A 96 -18.26 22.04 -8.31
C LYS A 96 -18.91 20.73 -8.74
N ALA A 97 -19.33 19.91 -7.78
CA ALA A 97 -19.83 18.57 -8.04
C ALA A 97 -21.27 18.39 -7.53
N ARG A 98 -22.07 17.64 -8.31
CA ARG A 98 -23.35 17.08 -7.89
C ARG A 98 -23.07 15.78 -7.13
N VAL A 99 -23.54 15.70 -5.90
CA VAL A 99 -23.31 14.56 -5.01
C VAL A 99 -24.61 14.08 -4.38
N LYS A 100 -24.63 12.83 -3.94
CA LYS A 100 -25.73 12.27 -3.15
C LYS A 100 -25.24 11.88 -1.77
N VAL A 101 -25.87 12.40 -0.72
CA VAL A 101 -25.49 12.08 0.67
C VAL A 101 -25.87 10.64 1.00
N VAL A 102 -24.93 9.83 1.50
CA VAL A 102 -25.18 8.39 1.76
C VAL A 102 -25.23 8.08 3.24
N ARG A 103 -24.29 8.64 4.02
CA ARG A 103 -24.13 8.33 5.45
C ARG A 103 -23.52 9.54 6.17
N HIS A 104 -24.01 9.82 7.38
CA HIS A 104 -23.44 10.82 8.28
C HIS A 104 -22.61 10.13 9.37
N GLU A 105 -21.42 10.65 9.62
CA GLU A 105 -20.59 10.36 10.80
C GLU A 105 -20.64 11.55 11.74
N GLN A 106 -21.78 11.73 12.39
CA GLN A 106 -22.08 12.91 13.22
C GLN A 106 -21.04 13.13 14.33
N SER A 107 -20.54 12.06 14.95
CA SER A 107 -19.52 12.17 16.00
C SER A 107 -18.16 12.68 15.50
N HIS A 108 -17.94 12.65 14.18
CA HIS A 108 -16.70 13.03 13.52
C HIS A 108 -16.91 14.21 12.55
N HIS A 109 -18.09 14.82 12.55
CA HIS A 109 -18.40 16.02 11.74
C HIS A 109 -18.15 15.86 10.23
N TYR A 110 -18.37 14.66 9.68
CA TYR A 110 -18.36 14.46 8.23
C TYR A 110 -19.49 13.57 7.70
N SER A 111 -19.76 13.67 6.40
CA SER A 111 -20.72 12.86 5.65
C SER A 111 -20.02 12.19 4.47
N MET A 112 -20.32 10.92 4.22
CA MET A 112 -19.92 10.23 2.99
C MET A 112 -20.94 10.49 1.88
N THR A 113 -20.46 10.78 0.69
CA THR A 113 -21.31 10.97 -0.49
C THR A 113 -21.01 9.96 -1.60
N ASP A 114 -21.99 9.71 -2.44
CA ASP A 114 -21.79 9.17 -3.78
C ASP A 114 -21.53 10.35 -4.73
N PHE A 115 -20.56 10.18 -5.62
CA PHE A 115 -20.32 11.10 -6.72
C PHE A 115 -21.34 10.88 -7.84
N LEU A 116 -21.97 11.95 -8.35
CA LEU A 116 -22.88 11.87 -9.50
C LEU A 116 -22.25 12.48 -10.76
N SER A 117 -21.80 13.73 -10.68
CA SER A 117 -21.14 14.42 -11.80
C SER A 117 -20.35 15.65 -11.34
N VAL A 118 -19.42 16.10 -12.18
CA VAL A 118 -18.87 17.46 -12.09
C VAL A 118 -19.73 18.40 -12.92
N ILE A 119 -20.10 19.52 -12.31
CA ILE A 119 -20.86 20.62 -12.94
C ILE A 119 -19.88 21.63 -13.54
N GLU A 120 -18.84 21.97 -12.77
CA GLU A 120 -17.79 22.89 -13.18
C GLU A 120 -16.44 22.33 -12.73
N PRO A 121 -15.50 22.07 -13.66
CA PRO A 121 -14.19 21.52 -13.32
C PRO A 121 -13.31 22.55 -12.62
N GLY A 122 -12.63 22.12 -11.56
CA GLY A 122 -11.56 22.89 -10.92
C GLY A 122 -10.30 22.96 -11.79
N PRO A 123 -9.32 23.78 -11.39
CA PRO A 123 -8.14 24.07 -12.22
C PRO A 123 -7.21 22.87 -12.43
N THR A 124 -7.27 21.85 -11.58
CA THR A 124 -6.42 20.64 -11.65
C THR A 124 -7.15 19.42 -12.21
N ARG A 125 -8.41 19.59 -12.67
CA ARG A 125 -9.20 18.53 -13.27
C ARG A 125 -9.05 18.54 -14.79
N ASP A 126 -8.64 17.39 -15.34
CA ASP A 126 -8.65 17.12 -16.76
C ASP A 126 -9.19 15.70 -17.03
N ASP A 127 -10.44 15.61 -17.46
CA ASP A 127 -11.10 14.33 -17.72
C ASP A 127 -10.58 13.63 -19.00
N SER A 128 -9.81 14.31 -19.86
CA SER A 128 -9.16 13.67 -21.02
C SER A 128 -8.04 12.70 -20.63
N LEU A 129 -7.53 12.83 -19.40
CA LEU A 129 -6.54 11.94 -18.80
C LEU A 129 -7.15 10.59 -18.37
N ILE A 130 -8.47 10.53 -18.14
CA ILE A 130 -9.15 9.33 -17.69
C ILE A 130 -9.11 8.26 -18.78
N LYS A 131 -8.47 7.13 -18.48
CA LYS A 131 -8.35 5.98 -19.41
C LYS A 131 -9.26 4.82 -19.07
N CYS A 132 -9.87 4.83 -17.88
CA CYS A 132 -10.74 3.76 -17.40
C CYS A 132 -12.21 4.17 -17.50
N GLN A 133 -13.01 3.42 -18.25
CA GLN A 133 -14.45 3.67 -18.39
C GLN A 133 -15.26 3.51 -17.08
N TYR A 134 -14.68 2.84 -16.07
CA TYR A 134 -15.29 2.68 -14.74
C TYR A 134 -14.76 3.68 -13.72
N PHE A 135 -13.85 4.58 -14.11
CA PHE A 135 -13.50 5.70 -13.26
C PHE A 135 -14.76 6.48 -12.91
N SER A 136 -14.85 7.05 -11.71
CA SER A 136 -16.07 7.57 -11.05
C SER A 136 -17.02 6.54 -10.41
N LYS A 137 -16.76 5.24 -10.60
CA LYS A 137 -17.58 4.17 -9.98
C LYS A 137 -16.73 3.16 -9.23
N CYS A 138 -15.62 2.71 -9.82
CA CYS A 138 -14.77 1.66 -9.26
C CYS A 138 -13.95 2.19 -8.09
N SER A 139 -13.82 1.42 -7.01
CA SER A 139 -13.03 1.82 -5.84
C SER A 139 -11.50 1.77 -6.06
N GLY A 140 -11.04 1.29 -7.23
CA GLY A 140 -9.63 0.99 -7.48
C GLY A 140 -8.73 2.20 -7.75
N CYS A 141 -9.24 3.25 -8.39
CA CYS A 141 -8.49 4.45 -8.77
C CYS A 141 -9.18 5.69 -8.21
N GLN A 142 -8.42 6.69 -7.79
CA GLN A 142 -8.95 7.94 -7.24
C GLN A 142 -8.57 9.17 -8.07
N LEU A 143 -7.45 9.13 -8.80
CA LEU A 143 -6.77 10.34 -9.28
C LEU A 143 -6.62 10.46 -10.81
N GLN A 144 -7.35 9.67 -11.62
CA GLN A 144 -7.15 9.67 -13.09
C GLN A 144 -7.47 11.00 -13.78
N MET A 145 -8.21 11.88 -13.12
CA MET A 145 -8.53 13.22 -13.60
C MET A 145 -7.44 14.26 -13.29
N MET A 146 -6.35 13.87 -12.63
CA MET A 146 -5.24 14.76 -12.28
C MET A 146 -4.03 14.50 -13.19
N SER A 147 -3.32 15.57 -13.54
CA SER A 147 -2.00 15.45 -14.16
C SER A 147 -1.07 14.59 -13.28
N TYR A 148 -0.15 13.87 -13.90
CA TYR A 148 0.74 13.00 -13.13
C TYR A 148 1.64 13.78 -12.16
N GLU A 149 2.04 14.99 -12.54
CA GLU A 149 2.79 15.90 -11.66
C GLU A 149 1.99 16.24 -10.39
N ASP A 150 0.71 16.59 -10.55
CA ASP A 150 -0.17 16.88 -9.42
C ASP A 150 -0.40 15.64 -8.53
N GLN A 151 -0.43 14.43 -9.12
CA GLN A 151 -0.49 13.18 -8.36
C GLN A 151 0.76 13.00 -7.48
N LEU A 152 1.96 13.23 -8.03
CA LEU A 152 3.22 13.11 -7.29
C LEU A 152 3.33 14.16 -6.18
N ALA A 153 2.94 15.40 -6.46
CA ALA A 153 2.89 16.49 -5.49
C ALA A 153 1.87 16.19 -4.37
N HIS A 154 0.71 15.62 -4.71
CA HIS A 154 -0.27 15.18 -3.73
C HIS A 154 0.29 14.05 -2.84
N LYS A 155 0.94 13.05 -3.42
CA LYS A 155 1.55 11.94 -2.66
C LYS A 155 2.65 12.41 -1.72
N ARG A 156 3.47 13.37 -2.13
CA ARG A 156 4.45 14.00 -1.23
C ARG A 156 3.75 14.64 -0.03
N ARG A 157 2.67 15.37 -0.29
CA ARG A 157 1.85 16.00 0.76
C ARG A 157 1.21 14.98 1.71
N ILE A 158 0.86 13.77 1.22
CA ILE A 158 0.39 12.68 2.09
C ILE A 158 1.48 12.30 3.10
N VAL A 159 2.73 12.15 2.66
CA VAL A 159 3.87 11.86 3.54
C VAL A 159 4.11 13.00 4.53
N GLU A 160 4.10 14.26 4.08
CA GLU A 160 4.23 15.43 4.95
C GLU A 160 3.15 15.45 6.06
N LYS A 161 1.88 15.23 5.66
CA LYS A 161 0.76 15.15 6.61
C LYS A 161 0.89 13.96 7.55
N ALA A 162 1.41 12.83 7.09
CA ALA A 162 1.63 11.65 7.92
C ALA A 162 2.57 11.98 9.09
N TYR A 163 3.74 12.56 8.79
CA TYR A 163 4.68 12.96 9.83
C TYR A 163 4.14 14.11 10.70
N ALA A 164 3.47 15.10 10.12
CA ALA A 164 2.90 16.20 10.89
C ALA A 164 1.79 15.78 11.87
N ASN A 165 0.96 14.80 11.50
CA ASN A 165 -0.26 14.46 12.25
C ASN A 165 -0.13 13.21 13.14
N PHE A 166 0.78 12.29 12.80
CA PHE A 166 0.87 10.96 13.41
C PHE A 166 2.21 10.67 14.12
N SER A 167 3.29 11.40 13.81
CA SER A 167 4.58 11.16 14.49
C SER A 167 4.60 11.73 15.91
N GLY A 168 3.92 12.86 16.16
CA GLY A 168 4.07 13.59 17.43
C GLY A 168 5.46 14.21 17.64
N LEU A 169 6.34 14.16 16.63
CA LEU A 169 7.65 14.79 16.67
C LEU A 169 7.51 16.31 16.51
N VAL A 170 8.42 17.05 17.13
CA VAL A 170 8.55 18.48 16.87
C VAL A 170 9.06 18.70 15.44
N PRO A 171 8.57 19.73 14.70
CA PRO A 171 8.83 19.85 13.26
C PRO A 171 10.30 19.84 12.85
N HIS A 172 11.21 20.38 13.67
CA HIS A 172 12.64 20.44 13.33
C HIS A 172 13.36 19.08 13.40
N LEU A 173 12.74 18.04 13.99
CA LEU A 173 13.28 16.67 13.99
C LEU A 173 12.88 15.88 12.73
N VAL A 174 11.95 16.41 11.93
CA VAL A 174 11.52 15.80 10.68
C VAL A 174 12.17 16.59 9.54
N PRO A 175 13.06 15.99 8.74
CA PRO A 175 13.64 16.67 7.59
C PRO A 175 12.55 17.00 6.56
N ALA A 176 12.86 17.91 5.65
CA ALA A 176 11.97 18.16 4.51
C ALA A 176 11.76 16.85 3.74
N ILE A 177 10.49 16.53 3.46
CA ILE A 177 10.14 15.36 2.65
C ILE A 177 10.64 15.59 1.23
N GLU A 178 11.40 14.64 0.69
CA GLU A 178 11.90 14.68 -0.68
C GLU A 178 10.75 14.56 -1.71
N GLU A 179 11.01 14.94 -2.96
CA GLU A 179 10.04 14.71 -4.05
C GLU A 179 9.66 13.23 -4.17
N THR A 180 8.38 12.97 -4.45
CA THR A 180 7.90 11.61 -4.70
C THR A 180 8.58 11.05 -5.94
N PHE A 181 9.21 9.87 -5.81
CA PHE A 181 9.81 9.17 -6.93
C PHE A 181 8.71 8.66 -7.88
N PRO A 182 8.75 9.00 -9.18
CA PRO A 182 7.73 8.60 -10.13
C PRO A 182 7.84 7.12 -10.50
N SER A 183 6.70 6.45 -10.67
CA SER A 183 6.63 5.21 -11.45
C SER A 183 7.03 5.47 -12.90
N PRO A 184 7.86 4.61 -13.52
CA PRO A 184 8.12 4.66 -14.96
C PRO A 184 6.86 4.43 -15.81
N LEU A 185 5.89 3.66 -15.30
CA LEU A 185 4.62 3.41 -15.97
C LEU A 185 3.44 3.90 -15.13
N GLN A 186 2.58 4.73 -15.73
CA GLN A 186 1.36 5.26 -15.09
C GLN A 186 0.13 4.35 -15.25
N PHE A 187 0.15 3.52 -16.29
CA PHE A 187 -0.85 2.50 -16.64
C PHE A 187 -0.11 1.24 -17.08
N GLY A 188 -0.80 0.10 -17.14
CA GLY A 188 -0.17 -1.15 -17.56
C GLY A 188 0.92 -1.68 -16.62
N TYR A 189 0.98 -1.20 -15.38
CA TYR A 189 2.04 -1.54 -14.43
C TYR A 189 1.70 -2.72 -13.50
N ARG A 190 0.40 -3.00 -13.28
CA ARG A 190 -0.06 -4.02 -12.33
C ARG A 190 0.15 -5.42 -12.88
N THR A 191 1.09 -6.13 -12.29
CA THR A 191 1.39 -7.54 -12.60
C THR A 191 0.41 -8.52 -11.97
N LYS A 192 -0.47 -8.06 -11.07
CA LYS A 192 -1.51 -8.90 -10.45
C LYS A 192 -2.85 -8.18 -10.36
N LEU A 193 -3.91 -8.89 -10.73
CA LEU A 193 -5.30 -8.52 -10.48
C LEU A 193 -6.05 -9.69 -9.84
N THR A 194 -6.97 -9.38 -8.93
CA THR A 194 -7.78 -10.38 -8.24
C THR A 194 -9.27 -9.98 -8.21
N PRO A 195 -9.94 -9.97 -9.38
CA PRO A 195 -11.37 -9.66 -9.43
C PRO A 195 -12.15 -10.78 -8.76
N HIS A 196 -13.34 -10.46 -8.28
CA HIS A 196 -14.21 -11.39 -7.61
C HIS A 196 -15.62 -11.28 -8.12
N PHE A 197 -16.40 -12.32 -7.85
CA PHE A 197 -17.84 -12.31 -8.01
C PHE A 197 -18.48 -12.98 -6.80
N ALA A 198 -19.57 -12.38 -6.32
CA ALA A 198 -20.38 -12.93 -5.25
C ALA A 198 -21.09 -14.23 -5.67
N GLN A 199 -21.49 -15.02 -4.67
CA GLN A 199 -22.34 -16.18 -4.92
C GLN A 199 -23.68 -15.70 -5.53
N GLY A 200 -24.09 -16.31 -6.64
CA GLY A 200 -25.41 -16.07 -7.21
C GLY A 200 -26.53 -16.42 -6.22
N GLY A 201 -27.68 -15.76 -6.35
CA GLY A 201 -28.87 -16.06 -5.55
C GLY A 201 -29.43 -17.46 -5.78
N LYS A 202 -30.56 -17.78 -5.14
CA LYS A 202 -31.28 -19.04 -5.43
C LYS A 202 -31.53 -19.17 -6.94
N PRO A 203 -31.45 -20.39 -7.51
CA PRO A 203 -31.75 -20.60 -8.93
C PRO A 203 -33.10 -19.98 -9.25
N LYS A 204 -33.15 -19.14 -10.29
CA LYS A 204 -34.44 -18.72 -10.85
C LYS A 204 -35.10 -19.97 -11.43
N MET A 205 -36.42 -20.10 -11.28
CA MET A 205 -37.19 -21.21 -11.86
C MET A 205 -37.97 -20.68 -13.07
N ASP A 206 -38.20 -21.53 -14.07
CA ASP A 206 -39.18 -21.29 -15.13
C ASP A 206 -40.63 -21.45 -14.60
N GLU A 207 -41.62 -21.22 -15.46
CA GLU A 207 -43.04 -21.32 -15.10
C GLU A 207 -43.45 -22.76 -14.73
N GLU A 208 -42.72 -23.76 -15.24
CA GLU A 208 -42.90 -25.18 -14.94
C GLU A 208 -42.16 -25.66 -13.67
N GLY A 209 -41.39 -24.78 -13.03
CA GLY A 209 -40.65 -25.07 -11.80
C GLY A 209 -39.26 -25.71 -12.01
N ASN A 210 -38.74 -25.72 -13.23
CA ASN A 210 -37.37 -26.16 -13.51
C ASN A 210 -36.36 -25.02 -13.31
N PRO A 211 -35.12 -25.31 -12.87
CA PRO A 211 -34.09 -24.29 -12.71
C PRO A 211 -33.65 -23.71 -14.06
N LEU A 212 -33.70 -22.39 -14.19
CA LEU A 212 -33.11 -21.68 -15.31
C LEU A 212 -31.57 -21.77 -15.29
N PRO A 213 -30.91 -21.68 -16.46
CA PRO A 213 -29.45 -21.61 -16.53
C PRO A 213 -28.89 -20.50 -15.66
N LYS A 214 -27.79 -20.80 -14.95
CA LYS A 214 -27.16 -19.84 -14.07
C LYS A 214 -26.50 -18.73 -14.90
N GLU A 215 -27.00 -17.51 -14.75
CA GLU A 215 -26.41 -16.31 -15.32
C GLU A 215 -25.01 -16.06 -14.73
N VAL A 216 -24.09 -15.52 -15.55
CA VAL A 216 -22.76 -15.12 -15.10
C VAL A 216 -22.91 -13.85 -14.25
N PRO A 217 -22.52 -13.87 -12.96
CA PRO A 217 -22.59 -12.67 -12.12
C PRO A 217 -21.59 -11.62 -12.58
N PRO A 218 -21.73 -10.35 -12.16
CA PRO A 218 -20.68 -9.35 -12.32
C PRO A 218 -19.33 -9.86 -11.79
N ILE A 219 -18.30 -9.81 -12.63
CA ILE A 219 -16.93 -10.20 -12.27
C ILE A 219 -16.06 -8.95 -12.29
N GLY A 220 -15.48 -8.56 -11.17
CA GLY A 220 -14.62 -7.39 -11.12
C GLY A 220 -14.26 -6.94 -9.72
N PHE A 221 -14.40 -5.64 -9.47
CA PHE A 221 -14.04 -4.99 -8.21
C PHE A 221 -15.26 -4.26 -7.63
N THR A 222 -15.15 -3.83 -6.37
CA THR A 222 -16.26 -3.18 -5.70
C THR A 222 -16.53 -1.76 -6.22
N TYR A 223 -17.80 -1.36 -6.21
CA TYR A 223 -18.17 0.05 -6.32
C TYR A 223 -17.60 0.87 -5.16
N LYS A 224 -17.17 2.11 -5.41
CA LYS A 224 -16.80 3.06 -4.35
C LYS A 224 -18.01 3.25 -3.43
N ASN A 225 -17.76 3.19 -2.12
CA ASN A 225 -18.75 3.35 -1.04
C ASN A 225 -19.90 2.31 -1.01
N ARG A 226 -19.86 1.24 -1.81
CA ARG A 226 -20.90 0.19 -1.81
C ARG A 226 -20.27 -1.21 -1.73
N LYS A 227 -20.90 -2.10 -0.97
CA LYS A 227 -20.50 -3.51 -0.85
C LYS A 227 -21.13 -4.35 -1.96
N MET A 228 -20.84 -4.01 -3.20
CA MET A 228 -21.37 -4.68 -4.39
C MET A 228 -20.28 -4.77 -5.44
N ASP A 229 -20.23 -5.92 -6.13
CA ASP A 229 -19.27 -6.18 -7.20
C ASP A 229 -19.72 -5.51 -8.50
N MET A 230 -18.79 -4.88 -9.20
CA MET A 230 -18.99 -4.29 -10.50
C MET A 230 -18.47 -5.22 -11.57
N ASP A 231 -19.19 -5.32 -12.68
CA ASP A 231 -18.69 -6.05 -13.83
C ASP A 231 -17.62 -5.24 -14.55
N ILE A 232 -16.41 -5.77 -14.61
CA ILE A 232 -15.23 -5.12 -15.19
C ILE A 232 -14.60 -6.08 -16.21
N GLU A 233 -14.73 -5.75 -17.50
CA GLU A 233 -14.11 -6.52 -18.58
C GLU A 233 -12.63 -6.16 -18.83
N ASP A 234 -12.19 -4.99 -18.39
CA ASP A 234 -10.83 -4.52 -18.60
C ASP A 234 -10.36 -3.56 -17.48
N CYS A 235 -9.08 -3.65 -17.11
CA CYS A 235 -8.48 -2.71 -16.16
C CYS A 235 -7.19 -2.13 -16.77
N PRO A 236 -7.17 -0.85 -17.16
CA PRO A 236 -5.99 -0.22 -17.78
C PRO A 236 -4.74 -0.18 -16.87
N LEU A 237 -4.89 -0.43 -15.57
CA LEU A 237 -3.74 -0.55 -14.68
C LEU A 237 -3.01 -1.89 -14.85
N GLY A 238 -3.70 -2.96 -15.27
CA GLY A 238 -3.10 -4.28 -15.48
C GLY A 238 -2.17 -4.29 -16.69
N THR A 239 -1.06 -5.03 -16.62
CA THR A 239 -0.21 -5.27 -17.79
C THR A 239 -1.01 -5.92 -18.91
N ASP A 240 -0.55 -5.82 -20.16
CA ASP A 240 -1.29 -6.35 -21.30
C ASP A 240 -1.58 -7.85 -21.19
N ILE A 241 -0.66 -8.64 -20.65
CA ILE A 241 -0.87 -10.07 -20.45
C ILE A 241 -1.92 -10.34 -19.36
N VAL A 242 -1.93 -9.54 -18.29
CA VAL A 242 -2.94 -9.63 -17.22
C VAL A 242 -4.32 -9.21 -17.72
N ARG A 243 -4.40 -8.19 -18.59
CA ARG A 243 -5.64 -7.76 -19.25
C ARG A 243 -6.18 -8.82 -20.21
N ARG A 244 -5.32 -9.50 -20.98
CA ARG A 244 -5.70 -10.67 -21.78
C ARG A 244 -6.21 -11.81 -20.90
N GLY A 245 -5.46 -12.12 -19.85
CA GLY A 245 -5.84 -13.12 -18.86
C GLY A 245 -7.20 -12.85 -18.20
N LEU A 246 -7.52 -11.59 -17.88
CA LEU A 246 -8.85 -11.22 -17.37
C LEU A 246 -9.97 -11.63 -18.34
N LYS A 247 -9.79 -11.35 -19.64
CA LYS A 247 -10.79 -11.69 -20.67
C LYS A 247 -10.93 -13.21 -20.82
N SER A 248 -9.80 -13.91 -20.85
CA SER A 248 -9.75 -15.39 -20.92
C SER A 248 -10.41 -16.03 -19.69
N GLU A 249 -10.13 -15.54 -18.49
CA GLU A 249 -10.73 -16.05 -17.25
C GLU A 249 -12.22 -15.75 -17.14
N ARG A 250 -12.68 -14.58 -17.60
CA ARG A 250 -14.12 -14.28 -17.69
C ARG A 250 -14.83 -15.27 -18.61
N LYS A 251 -14.26 -15.58 -19.77
CA LYS A 251 -14.79 -16.60 -20.69
C LYS A 251 -14.81 -17.98 -20.03
N ARG A 252 -13.72 -18.38 -19.37
CA ARG A 252 -13.64 -19.65 -18.63
C ARG A 252 -14.70 -19.74 -17.53
N VAL A 253 -14.93 -18.67 -16.78
CA VAL A 253 -16.00 -18.62 -15.76
C VAL A 253 -17.37 -18.76 -16.41
N ALA A 254 -17.63 -18.07 -17.52
CA ALA A 254 -18.90 -18.16 -18.23
C ALA A 254 -19.20 -19.59 -18.72
N GLU A 255 -18.22 -20.25 -19.34
CA GLU A 255 -18.34 -21.63 -19.82
C GLU A 255 -18.53 -22.65 -18.67
N ASN A 256 -18.03 -22.33 -17.48
CA ASN A 256 -18.03 -23.24 -16.33
C ASN A 256 -18.94 -22.77 -15.18
N ILE A 257 -19.82 -21.78 -15.38
CA ILE A 257 -20.55 -21.09 -14.30
C ILE A 257 -21.41 -22.05 -13.46
N ALA A 258 -21.92 -23.11 -14.08
CA ALA A 258 -22.69 -24.18 -13.44
C ALA A 258 -21.89 -24.97 -12.39
N SER A 259 -20.57 -25.06 -12.54
CA SER A 259 -19.69 -25.75 -11.57
C SER A 259 -19.46 -24.95 -10.28
N TYR A 260 -19.61 -23.62 -10.32
CA TYR A 260 -19.37 -22.76 -9.18
C TYR A 260 -20.52 -22.81 -8.18
N LYS A 261 -20.28 -23.40 -7.01
CA LYS A 261 -21.26 -23.45 -5.91
C LYS A 261 -21.30 -22.18 -5.07
N LYS A 262 -20.18 -21.44 -5.03
CA LYS A 262 -19.99 -20.21 -4.25
C LYS A 262 -19.41 -19.11 -5.16
N GLY A 263 -19.38 -17.88 -4.67
CA GLY A 263 -18.57 -16.82 -5.27
C GLY A 263 -17.09 -17.19 -5.21
N ALA A 264 -16.29 -16.54 -6.06
CA ALA A 264 -14.86 -16.79 -6.14
C ALA A 264 -14.07 -15.51 -6.37
N THR A 265 -12.80 -15.53 -5.98
CA THR A 265 -11.79 -14.57 -6.38
C THR A 265 -10.91 -15.23 -7.43
N LEU A 266 -10.84 -14.62 -8.61
CA LEU A 266 -9.97 -15.07 -9.69
C LEU A 266 -8.59 -14.48 -9.48
N LEU A 267 -7.56 -15.15 -9.97
CA LEU A 267 -6.20 -14.65 -9.99
C LEU A 267 -5.79 -14.41 -11.44
N MET A 268 -5.17 -13.27 -11.69
CA MET A 268 -4.38 -13.03 -12.89
C MET A 268 -3.04 -12.49 -12.45
N ARG A 269 -1.98 -13.25 -12.70
CA ARG A 269 -0.62 -12.92 -12.30
C ARG A 269 0.30 -13.05 -13.50
N GLU A 270 0.97 -11.95 -13.85
CA GLU A 270 2.05 -11.99 -14.84
C GLU A 270 3.17 -12.90 -14.33
N SER A 271 3.62 -13.81 -15.19
CA SER A 271 4.85 -14.55 -15.04
C SER A 271 5.71 -14.27 -16.27
N THR A 272 6.95 -13.88 -16.04
CA THR A 272 7.91 -13.52 -17.07
C THR A 272 8.99 -14.58 -17.17
N THR A 273 9.39 -14.93 -18.38
CA THR A 273 10.54 -15.79 -18.67
C THR A 273 11.45 -15.07 -19.66
N ARG A 274 12.76 -15.05 -19.40
CA ARG A 274 13.76 -14.57 -20.35
C ARG A 274 14.47 -15.78 -20.97
N ILE A 275 14.38 -15.93 -22.29
CA ILE A 275 14.96 -17.02 -23.06
C ILE A 275 16.17 -16.47 -23.80
N ALA A 276 17.37 -16.89 -23.44
CA ALA A 276 18.60 -16.43 -24.08
C ALA A 276 18.59 -16.72 -25.59
N LYS A 277 19.09 -15.77 -26.39
CA LYS A 277 19.35 -16.00 -27.82
C LYS A 277 20.67 -16.75 -27.96
N ASP A 278 20.69 -17.81 -28.78
CA ASP A 278 21.91 -18.55 -29.09
C ASP A 278 22.83 -17.68 -29.97
N THR A 279 23.67 -16.86 -29.33
CA THR A 279 24.72 -16.10 -30.01
C THR A 279 26.05 -16.87 -29.96
N PRO A 280 26.63 -17.28 -31.10
CA PRO A 280 27.91 -17.98 -31.12
C PRO A 280 29.02 -17.17 -30.42
N GLY A 281 29.56 -17.70 -29.32
CA GLY A 281 30.70 -17.12 -28.60
C GLY A 281 30.37 -16.20 -27.41
N ALA A 282 29.10 -15.89 -27.15
CA ALA A 282 28.69 -15.10 -25.98
C ALA A 282 28.15 -16.02 -24.86
N LYS A 283 28.68 -15.87 -23.62
CA LYS A 283 28.02 -16.45 -22.44
C LYS A 283 26.83 -15.54 -22.10
N SER A 284 25.60 -16.04 -22.31
CA SER A 284 24.41 -15.28 -21.91
C SER A 284 24.42 -15.04 -20.40
N LYS A 285 24.28 -13.78 -19.99
CA LYS A 285 24.11 -13.37 -18.58
C LYS A 285 22.66 -13.52 -18.10
N VAL A 286 21.77 -13.96 -18.98
CA VAL A 286 20.34 -14.03 -18.71
C VAL A 286 20.10 -15.18 -17.75
N LYS A 287 19.74 -14.85 -16.51
CA LYS A 287 19.31 -15.86 -15.55
C LYS A 287 18.01 -16.47 -16.04
N TYR A 288 18.01 -17.80 -16.11
CA TYR A 288 16.87 -18.61 -16.47
C TYR A 288 16.81 -19.77 -15.48
N ILE A 289 15.63 -20.08 -14.96
CA ILE A 289 15.45 -21.28 -14.15
C ILE A 289 14.80 -22.35 -15.03
N PRO A 290 15.50 -23.46 -15.32
CA PRO A 290 14.95 -24.57 -16.10
C PRO A 290 13.66 -25.13 -15.48
N GLY A 291 12.63 -25.33 -16.30
CA GLY A 291 11.37 -25.96 -15.87
C GLY A 291 10.37 -25.02 -15.19
N LEU A 292 10.67 -23.72 -15.07
CA LEU A 292 9.76 -22.72 -14.48
C LEU A 292 8.75 -22.12 -15.48
N VAL A 293 8.26 -22.94 -16.41
CA VAL A 293 7.08 -22.62 -17.20
C VAL A 293 5.85 -23.03 -16.39
N PRO A 294 4.79 -22.22 -16.29
CA PRO A 294 3.55 -22.62 -15.62
C PRO A 294 3.11 -24.01 -16.09
N ALA A 295 2.74 -24.88 -15.14
CA ALA A 295 2.26 -26.22 -15.48
C ALA A 295 1.08 -26.14 -16.46
N LYS A 296 0.95 -27.12 -17.35
CA LYS A 296 -0.13 -27.13 -18.35
C LYS A 296 -1.49 -26.98 -17.67
N GLY A 297 -2.24 -25.93 -18.04
CA GLY A 297 -3.55 -25.61 -17.45
C GLY A 297 -3.52 -24.74 -16.20
N SER A 298 -2.36 -24.22 -15.79
CA SER A 298 -2.22 -23.29 -14.66
C SER A 298 -2.19 -21.79 -15.05
N ASP A 299 -2.22 -21.51 -16.35
CA ASP A 299 -2.28 -20.16 -16.92
C ASP A 299 -3.49 -20.01 -17.87
N SER A 300 -3.71 -18.79 -18.35
CA SER A 300 -4.82 -18.48 -19.26
C SER A 300 -4.61 -18.99 -20.70
N GLY A 301 -3.44 -19.56 -21.02
CA GLY A 301 -3.01 -19.88 -22.38
C GLY A 301 -2.55 -18.67 -23.21
N ASP A 302 -2.67 -17.44 -22.69
CA ASP A 302 -2.20 -16.23 -23.37
C ASP A 302 -0.66 -16.12 -23.30
N LEU A 303 -0.07 -15.63 -24.38
CA LEU A 303 1.37 -15.37 -24.49
C LEU A 303 1.62 -14.02 -25.16
N ILE A 304 2.55 -13.25 -24.59
CA ILE A 304 3.17 -12.08 -25.22
C ILE A 304 4.67 -12.35 -25.32
N THR A 305 5.23 -12.14 -26.49
CA THR A 305 6.66 -12.26 -26.77
C THR A 305 7.22 -10.88 -27.10
N ILE A 306 8.33 -10.51 -26.46
CA ILE A 306 9.06 -9.26 -26.71
C ILE A 306 10.51 -9.64 -27.03
N GLU A 307 11.01 -9.11 -28.14
CA GLU A 307 12.38 -9.34 -28.58
C GLU A 307 13.31 -8.28 -28.00
N GLU A 308 14.28 -8.71 -27.19
CA GLU A 308 15.39 -7.90 -26.71
C GLU A 308 16.68 -8.29 -27.44
N ASP A 309 17.76 -7.54 -27.29
CA ASP A 309 19.01 -7.82 -28.04
C ASP A 309 19.59 -9.21 -27.73
N ASP A 310 19.70 -9.56 -26.44
CA ASP A 310 20.37 -10.79 -25.96
C ASP A 310 19.40 -11.92 -25.56
N TYR A 311 18.09 -11.64 -25.49
CA TYR A 311 17.08 -12.61 -25.09
C TYR A 311 15.70 -12.28 -25.66
N THR A 312 14.81 -13.26 -25.60
CA THR A 312 13.38 -13.10 -25.85
C THR A 312 12.64 -13.15 -24.52
N VAL A 313 11.78 -12.17 -24.26
CA VAL A 313 10.90 -12.15 -23.09
C VAL A 313 9.58 -12.81 -23.45
N GLU A 314 9.19 -13.84 -22.71
CA GLU A 314 7.85 -14.40 -22.72
C GLU A 314 7.08 -13.97 -21.48
N LYS A 315 5.88 -13.44 -21.66
CA LYS A 315 4.95 -13.11 -20.58
C LYS A 315 3.69 -13.96 -20.68
N ARG A 316 3.31 -14.60 -19.57
CA ARG A 316 2.10 -15.42 -19.42
C ARG A 316 1.25 -14.90 -18.26
N CYS A 317 -0.05 -15.16 -18.30
CA CYS A 317 -0.95 -14.85 -17.18
C CYS A 317 -1.29 -16.13 -16.41
N VAL A 318 -0.62 -16.36 -15.28
CA VAL A 318 -0.90 -17.44 -14.35
C VAL A 318 -2.23 -17.17 -13.63
N THR A 319 -3.09 -18.19 -13.57
CA THR A 319 -4.44 -18.10 -13.00
C THR A 319 -4.67 -19.09 -11.85
N ASP A 320 -3.81 -20.10 -11.70
CA ASP A 320 -3.77 -20.96 -10.51
C ASP A 320 -3.00 -20.27 -9.37
N ASN A 321 -3.65 -20.17 -8.21
CA ASN A 321 -3.07 -19.59 -6.99
C ASN A 321 -1.87 -20.38 -6.47
N ASN A 322 -1.77 -21.68 -6.79
CA ASN A 322 -0.71 -22.55 -6.31
C ASN A 322 0.43 -22.75 -7.31
N ALA A 323 0.27 -22.27 -8.54
CA ALA A 323 1.35 -22.28 -9.52
C ALA A 323 2.44 -21.29 -9.14
N THR A 324 3.56 -21.37 -9.86
CA THR A 324 4.69 -20.47 -9.68
C THR A 324 4.61 -19.32 -10.67
N SER A 325 4.86 -18.11 -10.21
CA SER A 325 5.11 -16.93 -11.04
C SER A 325 6.56 -16.50 -10.92
N VAL A 326 7.16 -16.12 -12.04
CA VAL A 326 8.55 -15.65 -12.14
C VAL A 326 8.57 -14.17 -12.49
N GLU A 327 9.44 -13.43 -11.81
CA GLU A 327 9.62 -11.99 -11.97
C GLU A 327 11.11 -11.66 -12.01
N TYR A 328 11.45 -10.54 -12.64
CA TYR A 328 12.83 -10.06 -12.72
C TYR A 328 12.91 -8.64 -12.18
N ILE A 329 13.97 -8.38 -11.42
CA ILE A 329 14.36 -7.04 -10.99
C ILE A 329 15.81 -6.88 -11.42
N ASP A 330 16.04 -6.05 -12.43
CA ASP A 330 17.33 -5.97 -13.11
C ASP A 330 17.78 -7.37 -13.57
N ASP A 331 18.91 -7.85 -13.04
CA ASP A 331 19.49 -9.17 -13.31
C ASP A 331 19.11 -10.24 -12.27
N TYR A 332 18.30 -9.88 -11.27
CA TYR A 332 17.81 -10.81 -10.25
C TYR A 332 16.52 -11.48 -10.67
N ILE A 333 16.44 -12.79 -10.45
CA ILE A 333 15.25 -13.60 -10.71
C ILE A 333 14.54 -13.93 -9.40
N PHE A 334 13.21 -13.82 -9.39
CA PHE A 334 12.36 -14.16 -8.26
C PHE A 334 11.27 -15.13 -8.70
N SER A 335 11.14 -16.23 -7.99
CA SER A 335 10.12 -17.25 -8.17
C SER A 335 9.29 -17.32 -6.89
N ASN A 336 7.98 -17.14 -7.02
CA ASN A 336 7.04 -17.15 -5.91
C ASN A 336 5.76 -17.90 -6.26
N LYS A 337 5.05 -18.39 -5.23
CA LYS A 337 3.68 -18.86 -5.40
C LYS A 337 2.82 -17.71 -5.96
N ALA A 338 2.10 -17.95 -7.06
CA ALA A 338 1.37 -16.91 -7.80
C ALA A 338 0.27 -16.22 -6.97
N GLY A 339 -0.38 -16.96 -6.07
CA GLY A 339 -1.32 -16.40 -5.10
C GLY A 339 -0.66 -15.57 -3.99
N GLY A 340 0.64 -15.76 -3.75
CA GLY A 340 1.44 -15.09 -2.73
C GLY A 340 1.69 -13.61 -3.00
N PHE A 341 2.38 -12.96 -2.06
CA PHE A 341 2.77 -11.56 -2.17
C PHE A 341 4.08 -11.41 -2.94
N PHE A 342 4.10 -10.43 -3.84
CA PHE A 342 5.28 -9.75 -4.37
C PHE A 342 4.81 -8.36 -4.80
N GLN A 343 5.73 -7.47 -5.10
CA GLN A 343 5.41 -6.12 -5.55
C GLN A 343 4.59 -6.16 -6.83
N ASN A 344 3.52 -5.35 -6.89
CA ASN A 344 2.58 -5.37 -8.02
C ASN A 344 2.99 -4.45 -9.17
N ASN A 345 3.97 -3.57 -8.96
CA ASN A 345 4.52 -2.68 -9.98
C ASN A 345 6.00 -2.98 -10.12
N ASN A 346 6.36 -3.77 -11.13
CA ASN A 346 7.76 -4.13 -11.34
C ASN A 346 8.57 -3.00 -11.97
N SER A 347 7.91 -2.11 -12.72
CA SER A 347 8.59 -1.04 -13.45
C SER A 347 9.32 -0.08 -12.53
N ILE A 348 8.80 0.17 -11.32
CA ILE A 348 9.44 1.08 -10.34
C ILE A 348 10.56 0.42 -9.53
N LEU A 349 10.64 -0.92 -9.51
CA LEU A 349 11.52 -1.65 -8.57
C LEU A 349 12.99 -1.31 -8.77
N SER A 350 13.49 -1.21 -10.00
CA SER A 350 14.88 -0.86 -10.28
C SER A 350 15.25 0.52 -9.70
N GLY A 351 14.41 1.53 -9.89
CA GLY A 351 14.65 2.87 -9.34
C GLY A 351 14.52 2.91 -7.81
N PHE A 352 13.60 2.11 -7.27
CA PHE A 352 13.37 1.99 -5.84
C PHE A 352 14.51 1.30 -5.10
N THR A 353 14.98 0.14 -5.61
CA THR A 353 16.11 -0.59 -5.04
C THR A 353 17.39 0.21 -5.20
N GLU A 354 17.61 0.89 -6.32
CA GLU A 354 18.79 1.75 -6.52
C GLU A 354 18.80 2.94 -5.55
N TYR A 355 17.66 3.57 -5.29
CA TYR A 355 17.58 4.62 -4.27
C TYR A 355 18.01 4.08 -2.89
N ILE A 356 17.47 2.95 -2.46
CA ILE A 356 17.85 2.33 -1.19
C ILE A 356 19.34 1.98 -1.20
N ARG A 357 19.84 1.38 -2.29
CA ARG A 357 21.24 1.04 -2.51
C ARG A 357 22.16 2.24 -2.39
N SER A 358 21.73 3.42 -2.83
CA SER A 358 22.49 4.68 -2.68
C SER A 358 22.50 5.21 -1.23
N LYS A 359 21.62 4.70 -0.36
CA LYS A 359 21.40 5.17 1.01
C LYS A 359 21.76 4.15 2.09
N VAL A 360 22.16 2.93 1.73
CA VAL A 360 22.49 1.87 2.71
C VAL A 360 23.71 2.19 3.57
N PHE A 361 24.65 2.97 3.04
CA PHE A 361 25.85 3.41 3.77
C PHE A 361 25.78 4.91 4.06
N PRO A 362 26.10 5.35 5.30
CA PRO A 362 26.26 6.76 5.59
C PRO A 362 27.46 7.35 4.83
N PRO A 363 27.50 8.66 4.57
CA PRO A 363 28.69 9.33 4.07
C PRO A 363 29.91 9.02 4.95
N GLY A 364 31.01 8.61 4.33
CA GLY A 364 32.24 8.27 5.04
C GLY A 364 32.29 6.87 5.67
N ASN A 365 31.34 5.97 5.33
CA ASN A 365 31.31 4.61 5.86
C ASN A 365 32.67 3.90 5.73
N ASP A 366 33.34 4.00 4.58
CA ASP A 366 34.63 3.30 4.34
C ASP A 366 35.78 3.81 5.23
N GLN A 367 35.66 5.01 5.82
CA GLN A 367 36.62 5.59 6.74
C GLN A 367 36.21 5.46 8.21
N ASP A 368 35.01 4.93 8.50
CA ASP A 368 34.54 4.69 9.87
C ASP A 368 35.35 3.55 10.51
N ALA A 369 35.64 3.66 11.82
CA ALA A 369 36.32 2.62 12.58
C ALA A 369 35.49 1.32 12.67
N GLN A 370 34.16 1.44 12.58
CA GLN A 370 33.19 0.35 12.58
C GLN A 370 32.27 0.51 11.36
N PRO A 371 32.78 0.25 10.13
CA PRO A 371 31.99 0.47 8.94
C PRO A 371 30.87 -0.58 8.87
N ILE A 372 29.72 -0.20 8.32
CA ILE A 372 28.61 -1.13 8.09
C ILE A 372 29.09 -2.21 7.12
N LYS A 373 28.96 -3.48 7.53
CA LYS A 373 29.35 -4.67 6.76
C LYS A 373 28.25 -5.71 6.64
N TYR A 374 27.22 -5.63 7.48
CA TYR A 374 26.19 -6.65 7.61
C TYR A 374 24.81 -6.07 7.33
N LEU A 375 23.98 -6.86 6.64
CA LEU A 375 22.58 -6.55 6.38
C LEU A 375 21.69 -7.50 7.20
N LEU A 376 20.79 -6.92 7.97
CA LEU A 376 19.65 -7.61 8.55
C LEU A 376 18.38 -7.07 7.88
N ASP A 377 17.58 -7.94 7.31
CA ASP A 377 16.33 -7.61 6.62
C ASP A 377 15.17 -8.23 7.39
N ALA A 378 14.42 -7.40 8.12
CA ALA A 378 13.27 -7.82 8.90
C ALA A 378 11.98 -7.67 8.08
N TYR A 379 11.11 -8.66 8.17
CA TYR A 379 9.94 -8.81 7.28
C TYR A 379 10.39 -9.06 5.83
N SER A 380 11.41 -9.89 5.66
CA SER A 380 12.09 -10.06 4.37
C SER A 380 11.21 -10.65 3.27
N GLY A 381 10.08 -11.29 3.62
CA GLY A 381 9.19 -11.96 2.68
C GLY A 381 9.95 -12.96 1.79
N SER A 382 9.82 -12.79 0.48
CA SER A 382 10.54 -13.59 -0.53
C SER A 382 11.99 -13.17 -0.77
N GLY A 383 12.53 -12.26 0.06
CA GLY A 383 13.92 -11.83 0.05
C GLY A 383 14.24 -10.67 -0.87
N LEU A 384 13.29 -9.78 -1.20
CA LEU A 384 13.51 -8.66 -2.14
C LEU A 384 14.76 -7.84 -1.78
N PHE A 385 14.80 -7.26 -0.58
CA PHE A 385 15.91 -6.42 -0.16
C PHE A 385 17.15 -7.24 0.17
N THR A 386 17.00 -8.36 0.88
CA THR A 386 18.12 -9.27 1.14
C THR A 386 18.87 -9.63 -0.15
N ILE A 387 18.18 -10.03 -1.21
CA ILE A 387 18.80 -10.45 -2.48
C ILE A 387 19.41 -9.26 -3.20
N THR A 388 18.63 -8.20 -3.43
CA THR A 388 19.07 -7.05 -4.25
C THR A 388 20.19 -6.23 -3.60
N LEU A 389 20.26 -6.20 -2.27
CA LEU A 389 21.27 -5.45 -1.54
C LEU A 389 22.48 -6.30 -1.14
N SER A 390 22.35 -7.63 -1.07
CA SER A 390 23.41 -8.52 -0.56
C SER A 390 24.81 -8.36 -1.17
N PRO A 391 25.01 -7.99 -2.46
CA PRO A 391 26.36 -7.83 -2.99
C PRO A 391 27.14 -6.68 -2.35
N LEU A 392 26.48 -5.76 -1.65
CA LEU A 392 27.12 -4.68 -0.93
C LEU A 392 27.63 -5.08 0.46
N PHE A 393 27.19 -6.22 0.98
CA PHE A 393 27.46 -6.63 2.36
C PHE A 393 28.33 -7.86 2.42
N LYS A 394 29.12 -7.96 3.49
CA LYS A 394 29.91 -9.16 3.79
C LYS A 394 29.01 -10.37 4.04
N SER A 395 27.87 -10.16 4.68
CA SER A 395 26.85 -11.19 4.91
C SER A 395 25.48 -10.53 5.15
N SER A 396 24.42 -11.18 4.67
CA SER A 396 23.05 -10.70 4.75
C SER A 396 22.13 -11.76 5.35
N LEU A 397 21.23 -11.38 6.25
CA LEU A 397 20.24 -12.27 6.85
C LEU A 397 18.83 -11.69 6.66
N GLY A 398 17.97 -12.41 5.96
CA GLY A 398 16.53 -12.13 5.90
C GLY A 398 15.76 -12.91 6.96
N VAL A 399 14.84 -12.24 7.66
CA VAL A 399 14.00 -12.85 8.68
C VAL A 399 12.54 -12.50 8.43
N ASP A 400 11.68 -13.51 8.45
CA ASP A 400 10.22 -13.37 8.30
C ASP A 400 9.49 -14.39 9.18
N VAL A 401 8.24 -14.10 9.52
CA VAL A 401 7.38 -15.03 10.26
C VAL A 401 6.80 -16.12 9.35
N ALA A 402 6.69 -15.85 8.04
CA ALA A 402 6.09 -16.73 7.06
C ALA A 402 7.10 -17.77 6.53
N GLY A 403 7.01 -18.99 7.04
CA GLY A 403 7.90 -20.10 6.65
C GLY A 403 7.94 -20.36 5.13
N ASP A 404 6.79 -20.32 4.45
CA ASP A 404 6.70 -20.50 2.99
C ASP A 404 7.47 -19.41 2.22
N SER A 405 7.39 -18.16 2.69
CA SER A 405 8.13 -17.04 2.09
C SER A 405 9.64 -17.21 2.26
N ILE A 406 10.09 -17.73 3.40
CA ILE A 406 11.51 -18.04 3.66
C ILE A 406 12.02 -19.18 2.78
N VAL A 407 11.20 -20.19 2.49
CA VAL A 407 11.55 -21.23 1.53
C VAL A 407 11.76 -20.61 0.14
N CYS A 408 10.81 -19.79 -0.34
CA CYS A 408 10.96 -19.07 -1.59
C CYS A 408 12.20 -18.17 -1.60
N ALA A 409 12.48 -17.46 -0.51
CA ALA A 409 13.66 -16.58 -0.42
C ALA A 409 14.98 -17.34 -0.54
N ARG A 410 15.10 -18.53 0.07
CA ARG A 410 16.27 -19.40 -0.07
C ARG A 410 16.45 -19.89 -1.50
N ASP A 411 15.36 -20.28 -2.15
CA ASP A 411 15.41 -20.74 -3.55
C ASP A 411 15.75 -19.58 -4.50
N ASN A 412 15.23 -18.39 -4.24
CA ASN A 412 15.58 -17.18 -4.98
C ASN A 412 17.07 -16.82 -4.80
N ALA A 413 17.62 -16.91 -3.59
CA ALA A 413 19.04 -16.66 -3.38
C ALA A 413 19.94 -17.69 -4.10
N ARG A 414 19.55 -18.97 -4.12
CA ARG A 414 20.24 -20.01 -4.90
C ARG A 414 20.15 -19.73 -6.40
N ALA A 415 18.97 -19.39 -6.91
CA ALA A 415 18.76 -19.04 -8.31
C ALA A 415 19.54 -17.79 -8.74
N ASN A 416 19.99 -16.98 -7.77
CA ASN A 416 20.78 -15.79 -8.00
C ASN A 416 22.28 -15.95 -7.71
N ASP A 417 22.75 -17.13 -7.32
CA ASP A 417 24.15 -17.41 -6.97
C ASP A 417 24.68 -16.51 -5.83
N LEU A 418 23.90 -16.34 -4.75
CA LEU A 418 24.23 -15.46 -3.62
C LEU A 418 24.63 -16.24 -2.36
N PRO A 419 25.90 -16.68 -2.21
CA PRO A 419 26.34 -17.53 -1.11
C PRO A 419 26.47 -16.79 0.24
N ASN A 420 26.49 -15.47 0.24
CA ASN A 420 26.60 -14.63 1.45
C ASN A 420 25.24 -14.28 2.08
N THR A 421 24.16 -14.94 1.65
CA THR A 421 22.79 -14.69 2.12
C THR A 421 22.25 -15.87 2.94
N GLY A 422 21.63 -15.55 4.08
CA GLY A 422 20.90 -16.48 4.92
C GLY A 422 19.45 -16.06 5.08
N PHE A 423 18.57 -17.02 5.37
CA PHE A 423 17.16 -16.74 5.66
C PHE A 423 16.67 -17.59 6.82
N ALA A 424 15.96 -16.97 7.76
CA ALA A 424 15.41 -17.62 8.94
C ALA A 424 13.93 -17.30 9.12
N ALA A 425 13.15 -18.31 9.52
CA ALA A 425 11.80 -18.08 9.98
C ALA A 425 11.83 -17.79 11.49
N ALA A 426 11.37 -16.62 11.92
CA ALA A 426 11.32 -16.26 13.33
C ALA A 426 10.14 -15.33 13.62
N ASP A 427 9.59 -15.42 14.83
CA ASP A 427 8.57 -14.47 15.30
C ASP A 427 9.20 -13.07 15.48
N ALA A 428 8.46 -12.03 15.10
CA ALA A 428 8.88 -10.64 15.31
C ALA A 428 9.21 -10.33 16.78
N ALA A 429 8.65 -11.05 17.75
CA ALA A 429 8.90 -10.90 19.18
C ALA A 429 10.27 -11.42 19.67
N VAL A 430 10.98 -12.21 18.85
CA VAL A 430 12.31 -12.77 19.19
C VAL A 430 13.32 -12.60 18.05
N LEU A 431 13.03 -11.72 17.10
CA LEU A 431 13.74 -11.58 15.83
C LEU A 431 15.24 -11.33 15.99
N PHE A 432 15.64 -10.59 17.04
CA PHE A 432 17.02 -10.16 17.24
C PHE A 432 17.84 -11.09 18.15
N LYS A 433 17.21 -12.08 18.81
CA LYS A 433 17.87 -12.87 19.87
C LYS A 433 19.07 -13.68 19.36
N ASP A 434 18.97 -14.21 18.14
CA ASP A 434 19.97 -15.09 17.53
C ASP A 434 20.63 -14.45 16.30
N VAL A 435 20.61 -13.12 16.18
CA VAL A 435 21.26 -12.40 15.09
C VAL A 435 22.79 -12.45 15.28
N PRO A 436 23.56 -12.96 14.29
CA PRO A 436 25.00 -13.17 14.44
C PRO A 436 25.85 -11.92 14.15
N TYR A 437 25.22 -10.76 13.93
CA TYR A 437 25.90 -9.56 13.46
C TYR A 437 26.15 -8.55 14.59
N PRO A 438 27.32 -7.90 14.62
CA PRO A 438 27.58 -6.83 15.58
C PRO A 438 26.73 -5.60 15.21
N PRO A 439 26.00 -5.00 16.17
CA PRO A 439 25.05 -3.93 15.87
C PRO A 439 25.71 -2.67 15.30
N ASP A 440 26.93 -2.36 15.74
CA ASP A 440 27.71 -1.20 15.26
C ASP A 440 28.11 -1.27 13.78
N GLN A 441 28.05 -2.46 13.17
CA GLN A 441 28.38 -2.67 11.76
C GLN A 441 27.18 -3.21 10.96
N THR A 442 25.96 -3.08 11.50
CA THR A 442 24.74 -3.63 10.88
C THR A 442 23.80 -2.55 10.38
N LEU A 443 23.35 -2.69 9.13
CA LEU A 443 22.16 -2.04 8.60
C LEU A 443 20.93 -2.92 8.86
N LEU A 444 19.86 -2.33 9.39
CA LEU A 444 18.55 -2.98 9.48
C LEU A 444 17.61 -2.43 8.41
N VAL A 445 17.11 -3.28 7.52
CA VAL A 445 15.96 -2.97 6.64
C VAL A 445 14.69 -3.50 7.31
N ILE A 446 13.60 -2.73 7.23
CA ILE A 446 12.30 -3.09 7.79
C ILE A 446 11.22 -2.78 6.75
N ASP A 447 10.43 -3.77 6.35
CA ASP A 447 9.26 -3.61 5.47
C ASP A 447 8.01 -4.26 6.10
N PRO A 448 7.44 -3.64 7.15
CA PRO A 448 6.38 -4.28 7.92
C PRO A 448 5.03 -4.24 7.17
N PRO A 449 4.05 -5.06 7.59
CA PRO A 449 2.69 -4.98 7.05
C PRO A 449 2.05 -3.61 7.30
N ARG A 450 0.89 -3.34 6.66
CA ARG A 450 0.13 -2.07 6.77
C ARG A 450 -0.14 -1.52 8.18
N LYS A 451 -0.08 -2.37 9.21
CA LYS A 451 -0.24 -1.98 10.63
C LYS A 451 1.02 -1.37 11.26
N GLY A 452 2.15 -1.40 10.55
CA GLY A 452 3.46 -1.02 11.06
C GLY A 452 4.11 -2.11 11.91
N CYS A 453 5.18 -1.72 12.61
CA CYS A 453 5.88 -2.54 13.59
C CYS A 453 5.01 -2.75 14.83
N SER A 454 5.23 -3.87 15.54
CA SER A 454 4.72 -4.03 16.91
C SER A 454 5.60 -3.29 17.90
N ASP A 455 5.03 -2.95 19.07
CA ASP A 455 5.81 -2.34 20.16
C ASP A 455 6.98 -3.24 20.57
N ASP A 456 6.76 -4.56 20.68
CA ASP A 456 7.81 -5.54 20.99
C ASP A 456 8.95 -5.53 19.97
N PHE A 457 8.64 -5.36 18.68
CA PHE A 457 9.66 -5.27 17.64
C PHE A 457 10.48 -3.98 17.78
N LEU A 458 9.81 -2.84 18.01
CA LEU A 458 10.48 -1.55 18.21
C LEU A 458 11.37 -1.58 19.46
N GLN A 459 10.92 -2.22 20.54
CA GLN A 459 11.73 -2.39 21.75
C GLN A 459 12.97 -3.25 21.49
N GLN A 460 12.83 -4.36 20.78
CA GLN A 460 14.00 -5.18 20.41
C GLN A 460 14.96 -4.44 19.47
N LEU A 461 14.46 -3.61 18.55
CA LEU A 461 15.30 -2.77 17.69
C LEU A 461 16.13 -1.78 18.54
N LEU A 462 15.51 -1.14 19.53
CA LEU A 462 16.21 -0.25 20.47
C LEU A 462 17.20 -1.01 21.37
N ASP A 463 16.97 -2.29 21.65
CA ASP A 463 17.93 -3.14 22.37
C ASP A 463 19.09 -3.58 21.49
N TYR A 464 18.82 -4.00 20.25
CA TYR A 464 19.83 -4.42 19.30
C TYR A 464 20.71 -3.24 18.86
N ARG A 465 20.13 -2.04 18.70
CA ARG A 465 20.84 -0.78 18.36
C ARG A 465 21.61 -0.84 17.03
N PRO A 466 21.00 -1.27 15.91
CA PRO A 466 21.69 -1.27 14.61
C PRO A 466 22.23 0.12 14.26
N ARG A 467 23.37 0.17 13.56
CA ARG A 467 24.03 1.44 13.22
C ARG A 467 23.15 2.35 12.37
N ARG A 468 22.34 1.76 11.50
CA ARG A 468 21.47 2.46 10.55
C ARG A 468 20.21 1.64 10.29
N VAL A 469 19.10 2.33 10.03
CA VAL A 469 17.81 1.71 9.74
C VAL A 469 17.25 2.27 8.42
N VAL A 470 16.80 1.39 7.53
CA VAL A 470 15.99 1.72 6.36
C VAL A 470 14.58 1.21 6.63
N TYR A 471 13.64 2.13 6.80
CA TYR A 471 12.24 1.80 7.01
C TYR A 471 11.48 1.98 5.70
N VAL A 472 11.01 0.89 5.12
CA VAL A 472 10.09 0.85 3.98
C VAL A 472 8.66 0.65 4.47
N SER A 473 7.67 1.34 3.88
CA SER A 473 6.28 1.16 4.29
C SER A 473 5.28 1.49 3.19
N CYS A 474 4.28 0.64 3.01
CA CYS A 474 3.08 0.93 2.21
C CYS A 474 2.01 1.77 2.96
N ASN A 475 2.27 2.11 4.22
CA ASN A 475 1.44 3.02 5.02
C ASN A 475 2.34 4.03 5.75
N VAL A 476 2.41 5.24 5.19
CA VAL A 476 3.26 6.31 5.72
C VAL A 476 2.78 6.84 7.07
N HIS A 477 1.51 6.64 7.44
CA HIS A 477 0.95 7.07 8.73
C HIS A 477 1.43 6.18 9.88
N THR A 478 1.44 4.86 9.70
CA THR A 478 2.08 3.93 10.66
C THR A 478 3.59 4.11 10.68
N GLN A 479 4.22 4.34 9.53
CA GLN A 479 5.66 4.63 9.47
C GLN A 479 6.01 5.85 10.31
N ALA A 480 5.26 6.95 10.19
CA ALA A 480 5.48 8.16 10.98
C ALA A 480 5.40 7.90 12.50
N ARG A 481 4.44 7.07 12.95
CA ARG A 481 4.33 6.62 14.35
C ARG A 481 5.57 5.82 14.78
N ASP A 482 5.96 4.84 13.99
CA ASP A 482 7.03 3.90 14.35
C ASP A 482 8.42 4.56 14.31
N VAL A 483 8.65 5.43 13.32
CA VAL A 483 9.84 6.29 13.24
C VAL A 483 9.92 7.22 14.44
N ALA A 484 8.80 7.76 14.92
CA ALA A 484 8.80 8.60 16.11
C ALA A 484 9.32 7.88 17.35
N VAL A 485 8.97 6.60 17.54
CA VAL A 485 9.51 5.78 18.64
C VAL A 485 11.03 5.66 18.54
N MET A 486 11.57 5.46 17.34
CA MET A 486 13.02 5.39 17.12
C MET A 486 13.71 6.73 17.39
N VAL A 487 13.09 7.84 16.97
CA VAL A 487 13.66 9.20 17.12
C VAL A 487 13.63 9.69 18.56
N GLN A 488 12.54 9.42 19.27
CA GLN A 488 12.43 9.68 20.71
C GLN A 488 13.41 8.81 21.50
N GLY A 489 13.60 7.55 21.07
CA GLY A 489 14.56 6.63 21.64
C GLY A 489 14.24 6.21 23.08
N ASP A 490 15.26 5.72 23.78
CA ASP A 490 15.21 5.35 25.19
C ASP A 490 16.45 5.91 25.91
N GLU A 491 16.23 6.93 26.75
CA GLU A 491 17.28 7.59 27.53
C GLU A 491 18.04 6.60 28.45
N LYS A 492 17.35 5.61 29.04
CA LYS A 492 17.97 4.64 29.95
C LYS A 492 18.93 3.73 29.21
N ARG A 493 18.61 3.42 27.96
CA ARG A 493 19.43 2.60 27.06
C ARG A 493 20.46 3.41 26.28
N ASN A 494 20.47 4.74 26.46
CA ASN A 494 21.26 5.72 25.72
C ASN A 494 21.22 5.49 24.20
N ILE A 495 20.02 5.31 23.66
CA ILE A 495 19.80 5.03 22.24
C ILE A 495 18.69 5.91 21.70
N ARG A 496 18.96 6.56 20.56
CA ARG A 496 17.93 7.18 19.72
C ARG A 496 18.37 7.16 18.26
N TYR A 497 17.49 7.60 17.38
CA TYR A 497 17.78 7.77 15.98
C TYR A 497 17.51 9.18 15.52
N GLU A 498 18.16 9.56 14.42
CA GLU A 498 17.89 10.78 13.68
C GLU A 498 17.49 10.43 12.26
N ILE A 499 16.49 11.14 11.75
CA ILE A 499 15.99 10.92 10.40
C ILE A 499 16.93 11.67 9.44
N GLU A 500 17.60 10.93 8.55
CA GLU A 500 18.43 11.51 7.50
C GLU A 500 17.58 12.01 6.34
N SER A 501 16.65 11.18 5.87
CA SER A 501 15.77 11.52 4.75
C SER A 501 14.47 10.73 4.80
N ILE A 502 13.43 11.31 4.17
CA ILE A 502 12.14 10.66 3.94
C ILE A 502 11.73 10.94 2.50
N ARG A 503 11.36 9.89 1.76
CA ARG A 503 10.89 9.99 0.37
C ARG A 503 9.69 9.09 0.14
N GLY A 504 8.71 9.58 -0.63
CA GLY A 504 7.62 8.76 -1.17
C GLY A 504 7.99 8.14 -2.52
N PHE A 505 7.44 6.97 -2.83
CA PHE A 505 7.54 6.28 -4.11
C PHE A 505 6.14 5.99 -4.61
N ASP A 506 5.90 6.23 -5.89
CA ASP A 506 4.60 5.96 -6.48
C ASP A 506 4.53 4.52 -7.04
N PHE A 507 4.30 3.50 -6.20
CA PHE A 507 4.07 2.16 -6.75
C PHE A 507 2.69 2.03 -7.40
N PHE A 508 1.76 2.92 -7.07
CA PHE A 508 0.39 2.83 -7.49
C PHE A 508 -0.12 4.14 -8.13
N PRO A 509 0.37 4.50 -9.33
CA PRO A 509 -0.16 5.64 -10.07
C PRO A 509 -1.67 5.53 -10.26
N GLN A 510 -2.34 6.67 -10.39
CA GLN A 510 -3.80 6.83 -10.46
C GLN A 510 -4.55 6.54 -9.14
N THR A 511 -3.83 6.21 -8.07
CA THR A 511 -4.38 5.96 -6.74
C THR A 511 -3.78 6.90 -5.68
N GLY A 512 -4.44 7.01 -4.53
CA GLY A 512 -3.92 7.77 -3.38
C GLY A 512 -2.79 7.07 -2.59
N HIS A 513 -2.37 5.87 -2.96
CA HIS A 513 -1.32 5.15 -2.23
C HIS A 513 0.08 5.71 -2.52
N VAL A 514 0.92 5.72 -1.48
CA VAL A 514 2.33 6.13 -1.54
C VAL A 514 3.15 5.24 -0.62
N GLU A 515 4.27 4.75 -1.14
CA GLU A 515 5.22 3.92 -0.41
C GLU A 515 6.31 4.83 0.16
N GLY A 516 6.49 4.84 1.47
CA GLY A 516 7.49 5.67 2.14
C GLY A 516 8.80 4.93 2.38
N VAL A 517 9.93 5.59 2.16
CA VAL A 517 11.25 5.18 2.64
C VAL A 517 11.76 6.23 3.60
N ALA A 518 12.08 5.84 4.83
CA ALA A 518 12.76 6.67 5.81
C ALA A 518 14.14 6.08 6.13
N ILE A 519 15.16 6.92 6.10
CA ILE A 519 16.54 6.55 6.41
C ILE A 519 16.88 7.13 7.77
N LEU A 520 17.29 6.29 8.71
CA LEU A 520 17.60 6.71 10.08
C LEU A 520 19.02 6.31 10.48
N ASN A 521 19.70 7.21 11.17
CA ASN A 521 21.02 6.99 11.74
C ASN A 521 20.93 6.88 13.25
N ARG A 522 21.68 5.92 13.81
CA ARG A 522 21.83 5.85 15.25
C ARG A 522 22.53 7.10 15.77
N ALA A 523 21.94 7.72 16.79
CA ALA A 523 22.46 8.93 17.42
C ALA A 523 22.48 8.77 18.95
N THR A 524 23.27 9.61 19.62
CA THR A 524 23.27 9.73 21.09
C THR A 524 22.34 10.86 21.53
N PHE A 525 21.92 10.83 22.79
CA PHE A 525 21.28 12.00 23.38
C PHE A 525 22.31 13.15 23.51
N PRO A 526 21.90 14.41 23.29
CA PRO A 526 22.74 15.56 23.62
C PRO A 526 23.13 15.49 25.10
N GLU A 527 24.39 15.77 25.42
CA GLU A 527 24.80 15.93 26.81
C GLU A 527 23.93 17.04 27.44
N LYS A 528 23.25 16.74 28.55
CA LYS A 528 22.52 17.77 29.31
C LYS A 528 23.55 18.80 29.74
N SER A 529 23.44 20.03 29.24
CA SER A 529 24.27 21.14 29.70
C SER A 529 24.13 21.23 31.22
N LYS A 530 25.23 20.98 31.93
CA LYS A 530 25.28 21.02 33.39
C LYS A 530 24.94 22.39 33.95
#